data_AF-A1SRK3-F1
#
_entry.id   AF-A1SRK3-F1
#
_cell.length_a   1.000
_cell.length_b   1.000
_cell.length_c   1.000
_cell.angle_alpha   90.00
_cell.angle_beta   90.00
_cell.angle_gamma   90.00
#
_symmetry.space_group_name_H-M   'P 1'
#
loop_
_entity.id
_entity.type
_entity.pdbx_description
1 polymer ?
#
loop_
_entity_poly.entity_id
_entity_poly.type
_entity_poly.pdbx_seq_one_letter_code
_entity_poly.pdbx_strand_id
1 'polypeptide(L)'
;MSIIKQSSLFTVFLIIFGFILRYYSVYNLGIEINFLSIAVSVLIAGLIGGAGFYLGQRTAKESLAIKHLAFSATLVFLVSHTLSYLLGLYQISWFAYVGVVFAASFIAAVRIPSLFSKTKHSTAKKSLN
;
A
#
# COMPACT_ATOMS: atom_id res chain seq x y z
N MET A 1 11.16 14.95 -3.71
CA MET A 1 10.26 14.89 -2.53
C MET A 1 10.93 14.02 -1.46
N SER A 2 10.98 14.44 -0.20
CA SER A 2 11.67 13.66 0.85
C SER A 2 10.99 12.30 1.11
N ILE A 3 11.75 11.31 1.57
CA ILE A 3 11.25 9.96 1.91
C ILE A 3 10.10 10.05 2.92
N ILE A 4 10.23 10.92 3.93
CA ILE A 4 9.18 11.17 4.92
C ILE A 4 7.88 11.61 4.24
N LYS A 5 7.95 12.62 3.34
CA LYS A 5 6.76 13.10 2.62
C LYS A 5 6.13 12.00 1.75
N GLN A 6 6.94 11.18 1.07
CA GLN A 6 6.44 10.10 0.21
C GLN A 6 5.75 9.02 1.03
N SER A 7 6.37 8.61 2.13
CA SER A 7 5.79 7.64 3.05
C SER A 7 4.50 8.17 3.68
N SER A 8 4.47 9.42 4.13
CA SER A 8 3.24 10.02 4.67
C SER A 8 2.13 10.06 3.62
N LEU A 9 2.45 10.43 2.38
CA LEU A 9 1.45 10.46 1.31
C LEU A 9 0.93 9.06 0.96
N PHE A 10 1.82 8.06 0.93
CA PHE A 10 1.45 6.66 0.77
C PHE A 10 0.52 6.19 1.91
N THR A 11 0.85 6.50 3.16
CA THR A 11 0.01 6.18 4.33
C THR A 11 -1.39 6.78 4.18
N VAL A 12 -1.48 8.05 3.79
CA VAL A 12 -2.77 8.73 3.59
C VAL A 12 -3.57 8.08 2.48
N PHE A 13 -2.94 7.76 1.34
CA PHE A 13 -3.63 7.04 0.26
C PHE A 13 -4.11 5.66 0.70
N LEU A 14 -3.28 4.91 1.42
CA LEU A 14 -3.63 3.58 1.91
C LEU A 14 -4.82 3.64 2.88
N ILE A 15 -4.88 4.65 3.75
CA ILE A 15 -6.00 4.87 4.67
C ILE A 15 -7.26 5.22 3.88
N ILE A 16 -7.20 6.20 2.97
CA ILE A 16 -8.39 6.65 2.23
C ILE A 16 -8.95 5.52 1.37
N PHE A 17 -8.11 4.86 0.56
CA PHE A 17 -8.56 3.78 -0.31
C PHE A 17 -9.01 2.57 0.48
N GLY A 18 -8.28 2.20 1.54
CA GLY A 18 -8.67 1.10 2.40
C GLY A 18 -10.01 1.34 3.09
N PHE A 19 -10.27 2.58 3.50
CA PHE A 19 -11.54 2.97 4.10
C PHE A 19 -12.69 2.85 3.11
N ILE A 20 -12.56 3.47 1.92
CA ILE A 20 -13.59 3.44 0.88
C ILE A 20 -13.92 2.00 0.48
N LEU A 21 -12.90 1.19 0.17
CA LEU A 21 -13.09 -0.19 -0.29
C LEU A 21 -13.70 -1.08 0.79
N ARG A 22 -13.23 -0.94 2.04
CA ARG A 22 -13.77 -1.74 3.15
C ARG A 22 -15.18 -1.33 3.53
N TYR A 23 -15.46 -0.03 3.55
CA TYR A 23 -16.81 0.48 3.78
C TYR A 23 -17.79 -0.03 2.72
N TYR A 24 -17.40 0.05 1.44
CA TYR A 24 -18.22 -0.46 0.33
C TYR A 24 -18.46 -1.97 0.42
N SER A 25 -17.44 -2.76 0.79
CA SER A 25 -17.57 -4.20 0.97
C SER A 25 -18.54 -4.55 2.10
N VAL A 26 -18.43 -3.88 3.26
CA VAL A 26 -19.32 -4.12 4.41
C VAL A 26 -20.76 -3.73 4.09
N TYR A 27 -20.96 -2.58 3.44
CA TYR A 27 -22.29 -2.09 3.04
C TYR A 27 -23.00 -3.08 2.10
N ASN A 28 -22.29 -3.60 1.10
CA ASN A 28 -22.87 -4.56 0.15
C ASN A 28 -23.15 -5.94 0.75
N LEU A 29 -22.39 -6.34 1.77
CA LEU A 29 -22.58 -7.64 2.44
C LEU A 29 -23.68 -7.60 3.52
N GLY A 30 -24.30 -6.43 3.75
CA GLY A 30 -25.34 -6.26 4.77
C GLY A 30 -24.85 -6.51 6.19
N ILE A 31 -23.53 -6.43 6.43
CA ILE A 31 -22.94 -6.67 7.74
C ILE A 31 -22.99 -5.35 8.52
N GLU A 32 -23.66 -5.35 9.67
CA GLU A 32 -23.68 -4.20 10.58
C GLU A 32 -22.34 -4.07 11.33
N ILE A 33 -21.32 -3.54 10.66
CA ILE A 33 -20.08 -3.13 11.32
C ILE A 33 -20.14 -1.64 11.63
N ASN A 34 -19.85 -1.28 12.88
CA ASN A 34 -19.75 0.10 13.28
C ASN A 34 -18.68 0.83 12.44
N PHE A 35 -19.05 1.97 11.86
CA PHE A 35 -18.15 2.88 11.12
C PHE A 35 -16.82 3.12 11.85
N LEU A 36 -16.88 3.31 13.17
CA LEU A 36 -15.71 3.54 14.02
C LEU A 36 -14.73 2.35 13.97
N SER A 37 -15.24 1.11 13.96
CA SER A 37 -14.39 -0.09 13.84
C SER A 37 -13.69 -0.16 12.48
N ILE A 38 -14.37 0.23 11.40
CA ILE A 38 -13.76 0.32 10.07
C ILE A 38 -12.65 1.37 10.08
N ALA A 39 -12.94 2.57 10.59
CA ALA A 39 -11.98 3.66 10.66
C ALA A 39 -10.74 3.28 11.48
N VAL A 40 -10.90 2.75 12.68
CA VAL A 40 -9.79 2.34 13.55
C VAL A 40 -8.96 1.24 12.89
N SER A 41 -9.61 0.22 12.31
CA SER A 41 -8.89 -0.88 11.68
C SER A 41 -8.05 -0.42 10.48
N VAL A 42 -8.61 0.47 9.66
CA VAL A 42 -7.91 1.03 8.49
C VAL A 42 -6.81 2.00 8.92
N LEU A 43 -7.00 2.78 9.98
CA LEU A 43 -5.96 3.65 10.53
C LEU A 43 -4.75 2.82 11.01
N ILE A 44 -4.98 1.76 11.78
CA ILE A 44 -3.91 0.87 12.26
C ILE A 44 -3.18 0.23 11.07
N ALA A 45 -3.92 -0.36 10.13
CA ALA A 45 -3.33 -0.96 8.93
C ALA A 45 -2.56 0.06 8.09
N GLY A 46 -3.09 1.27 7.96
CA GLY A 46 -2.47 2.39 7.27
C GLY A 46 -1.14 2.79 7.89
N LEU A 47 -1.09 2.99 9.21
CA LEU A 47 0.13 3.36 9.94
C LEU A 47 1.22 2.29 9.80
N ILE A 48 0.85 1.01 9.94
CA ILE A 48 1.78 -0.11 9.81
C ILE A 48 2.27 -0.23 8.36
N GLY A 49 1.35 -0.13 7.39
CA GLY A 49 1.70 -0.10 5.97
C GLY A 49 2.64 1.06 5.65
N GLY A 50 2.40 2.24 6.23
CA GLY A 50 3.27 3.40 6.14
C GLY A 50 4.67 3.14 6.69
N ALA A 51 4.78 2.52 7.86
CA ALA A 51 6.08 2.15 8.45
C ALA A 51 6.85 1.15 7.56
N GLY A 52 6.18 0.13 7.04
CA GLY A 52 6.78 -0.83 6.09
C GLY A 52 7.27 -0.15 4.82
N PHE A 53 6.46 0.78 4.28
CA PHE A 53 6.81 1.54 3.09
C PHE A 53 8.00 2.49 3.34
N TYR A 54 8.04 3.18 4.49
CA TYR A 54 9.16 4.04 4.89
C TYR A 54 10.48 3.27 4.92
N LEU A 55 10.49 2.09 5.54
CA LEU A 55 11.68 1.24 5.63
C LEU A 55 12.10 0.71 4.26
N GLY A 56 11.15 0.34 3.40
CA GLY A 56 11.45 -0.07 2.04
C GLY A 56 12.02 1.06 1.20
N GLN A 57 11.50 2.28 1.32
CA GLN A 57 12.04 3.46 0.63
C GLN A 57 13.45 3.83 1.11
N ARG A 58 13.74 3.69 2.41
CA ARG A 58 15.10 3.87 2.93
C ARG A 58 16.09 2.90 2.31
N THR A 59 15.64 1.69 1.99
CA THR A 59 16.46 0.65 1.35
C THR A 59 16.66 0.94 -0.13
N ALA A 60 15.60 1.28 -0.85
CA ALA A 60 15.66 1.53 -2.30
C ALA A 60 16.33 2.87 -2.67
N LYS A 61 16.20 3.90 -1.82
CA LYS A 61 16.65 5.29 -2.06
C LYS A 61 16.11 5.93 -3.35
N GLU A 62 15.13 5.32 -4.00
CA GLU A 62 14.49 5.84 -5.21
C GLU A 62 13.19 6.58 -4.88
N SER A 63 13.01 7.72 -5.55
CA SER A 63 11.81 8.56 -5.40
C SER A 63 10.72 8.10 -6.36
N LEU A 64 9.49 7.92 -5.86
CA LEU A 64 8.32 7.71 -6.70
C LEU A 64 7.58 9.03 -6.97
N ALA A 65 6.93 9.12 -8.14
CA ALA A 65 5.95 10.17 -8.39
C ALA A 65 4.64 9.89 -7.63
N ILE A 66 3.88 10.94 -7.34
CA ILE A 66 2.63 10.87 -6.56
C ILE A 66 1.64 9.83 -7.13
N LYS A 67 1.47 9.79 -8.45
CA LYS A 67 0.60 8.81 -9.13
C LYS A 67 0.99 7.35 -8.85
N HIS A 68 2.30 7.08 -8.73
CA HIS A 68 2.80 5.73 -8.42
C HIS A 68 2.65 5.40 -6.94
N LEU A 69 2.67 6.41 -6.04
CA LEU A 69 2.35 6.21 -4.63
C LEU A 69 0.89 5.81 -4.43
N ALA A 70 -0.05 6.51 -5.10
CA ALA A 70 -1.47 6.16 -5.06
C ALA A 70 -1.71 4.73 -5.60
N PHE A 71 -1.12 4.40 -6.76
CA PHE A 71 -1.21 3.05 -7.33
C PHE A 71 -0.63 1.98 -6.38
N SER A 72 0.53 2.25 -5.78
CA SER A 72 1.16 1.33 -4.83
C SER A 72 0.26 1.09 -3.61
N ALA A 73 -0.37 2.14 -3.08
CA ALA A 73 -1.26 2.02 -1.94
C ALA A 73 -2.49 1.15 -2.25
N THR A 74 -3.12 1.34 -3.41
CA THR A 74 -4.23 0.51 -3.87
C THR A 74 -3.80 -0.96 -4.04
N LEU A 75 -2.63 -1.18 -4.66
CA LEU A 75 -2.11 -2.54 -4.87
C LEU A 75 -1.79 -3.23 -3.55
N VAL A 76 -1.15 -2.54 -2.62
CA VAL A 76 -0.84 -3.07 -1.29
C VAL A 76 -2.13 -3.44 -0.55
N PHE A 77 -3.15 -2.60 -0.60
CA PHE A 77 -4.45 -2.92 0.01
C PHE A 77 -5.05 -4.19 -0.59
N LEU A 78 -5.15 -4.26 -1.92
CA LEU A 78 -5.73 -5.42 -2.63
C LEU A 78 -4.97 -6.71 -2.34
N VAL A 79 -3.64 -6.67 -2.46
CA VAL A 79 -2.78 -7.84 -2.22
C VAL A 79 -2.92 -8.28 -0.77
N SER A 80 -2.84 -7.36 0.19
CA SER A 80 -2.91 -7.72 1.61
C SER A 80 -4.27 -8.27 1.99
N HIS A 81 -5.34 -7.69 1.48
CA HIS A 81 -6.70 -8.15 1.73
C HIS A 81 -6.96 -9.52 1.10
N THR A 82 -6.54 -9.71 -0.16
CA THR A 82 -6.72 -10.97 -0.90
C THR A 82 -5.88 -12.10 -0.29
N LEU A 83 -4.59 -11.86 0.01
CA LEU A 83 -3.76 -12.88 0.67
C LEU A 83 -4.34 -13.26 2.03
N SER A 84 -4.79 -12.27 2.80
CA SER A 84 -5.32 -12.53 4.14
C SER A 84 -6.66 -13.24 4.12
N TYR A 85 -7.48 -13.01 3.10
CA TYR A 85 -8.69 -13.78 2.85
C TYR A 85 -8.36 -15.21 2.42
N LEU A 86 -7.49 -15.37 1.42
CA LEU A 86 -7.15 -16.68 0.83
C LEU A 86 -6.44 -17.62 1.82
N LEU A 87 -5.58 -17.07 2.67
CA LEU A 87 -4.85 -17.82 3.70
C LEU A 87 -5.66 -17.97 5.01
N GLY A 88 -6.89 -17.46 5.07
CA GLY A 88 -7.70 -17.46 6.28
C GLY A 88 -7.06 -16.69 7.46
N LEU A 89 -6.12 -15.78 7.18
CA LEU A 89 -5.33 -15.08 8.20
C LEU A 89 -6.21 -14.23 9.13
N TYR A 90 -7.35 -13.76 8.64
CA TYR A 90 -8.35 -13.08 9.47
C TYR A 90 -8.89 -13.96 10.60
N GLN A 91 -8.98 -15.28 10.39
CA GLN A 91 -9.46 -16.24 11.38
C GLN A 91 -8.37 -16.66 12.36
N ILE A 92 -7.11 -16.65 11.91
CA ILE A 92 -5.95 -17.05 12.72
C ILE A 92 -5.58 -15.94 13.70
N SER A 93 -5.33 -14.72 13.20
CA SER A 93 -4.96 -13.59 14.04
C SER A 93 -4.97 -12.27 13.28
N TRP A 94 -5.48 -11.22 13.91
CA TRP A 94 -5.39 -9.86 13.38
C TRP A 94 -3.93 -9.37 13.21
N PHE A 95 -2.99 -9.92 13.98
CA PHE A 95 -1.55 -9.65 13.85
C PHE A 95 -0.97 -10.18 12.52
N ALA A 96 -1.52 -11.29 12.00
CA ALA A 96 -1.03 -11.85 10.76
C ALA A 96 -1.42 -10.99 9.55
N TYR A 97 -2.64 -10.44 9.54
CA TYR A 97 -3.06 -9.44 8.56
C TYR A 97 -2.14 -8.22 8.56
N VAL A 98 -1.83 -7.71 9.76
CA VAL A 98 -0.89 -6.60 9.96
C VAL A 98 0.50 -6.92 9.40
N GLY A 99 1.01 -8.13 9.63
CA GLY A 99 2.29 -8.58 9.09
C GLY A 99 2.31 -8.60 7.55
N VAL A 100 1.23 -9.06 6.92
CA VAL A 100 1.09 -9.04 5.46
C VAL A 100 1.07 -7.61 4.91
N VAL A 101 0.31 -6.70 5.55
CA VAL A 101 0.27 -5.28 5.14
C VAL A 101 1.66 -4.66 5.21
N PHE A 102 2.41 -4.91 6.29
CA PHE A 102 3.79 -4.44 6.43
C PHE A 102 4.70 -4.99 5.31
N ALA A 103 4.68 -6.30 5.09
CA ALA A 103 5.52 -6.96 4.10
C ALA A 103 5.19 -6.51 2.66
N ALA A 104 3.90 -6.43 2.32
CA ALA A 104 3.45 -5.95 1.02
C ALA A 104 3.87 -4.49 0.78
N SER A 105 3.70 -3.62 1.77
CA SER A 105 4.17 -2.23 1.70
C SER A 105 5.68 -2.12 1.52
N PHE A 106 6.46 -2.93 2.23
CA PHE A 106 7.91 -2.94 2.10
C PHE A 106 8.33 -3.37 0.69
N ILE A 107 7.77 -4.47 0.18
CA ILE A 107 8.05 -4.97 -1.17
C ILE A 107 7.65 -3.93 -2.22
N ALA A 108 6.48 -3.30 -2.06
CA ALA A 108 6.00 -2.24 -2.94
C ALA A 108 7.00 -1.08 -2.99
N ALA A 109 7.47 -0.61 -1.85
CA ALA A 109 8.47 0.47 -1.77
C ALA A 109 9.80 0.11 -2.44
N VAL A 110 10.23 -1.16 -2.39
CA VAL A 110 11.51 -1.60 -2.97
C VAL A 110 11.40 -1.89 -4.47
N ARG A 111 10.31 -2.54 -4.91
CA ARG A 111 10.19 -3.06 -6.28
C ARG A 111 9.53 -2.09 -7.25
N ILE A 112 8.52 -1.35 -6.81
CA ILE A 112 7.73 -0.48 -7.70
C ILE A 112 8.57 0.63 -8.34
N PRO A 113 9.52 1.30 -7.63
CA PRO A 113 10.42 2.25 -8.27
C PRO A 113 11.17 1.66 -9.48
N SER A 114 11.69 0.44 -9.34
CA SER A 114 12.46 -0.24 -10.41
C SER A 114 11.63 -0.60 -11.64
N LEU A 115 10.32 -0.77 -11.49
CA LEU A 115 9.40 -1.01 -12.61
C LEU A 115 9.14 0.26 -13.43
N PHE A 116 9.20 1.43 -12.79
CA PHE A 116 8.92 2.72 -13.42
C PHE A 116 10.18 3.52 -13.77
N SER A 117 11.36 3.18 -13.24
CA SER A 117 12.63 3.84 -13.58
C SER A 117 13.19 3.38 -14.93
N LYS A 118 12.86 2.16 -15.39
CA LYS A 118 13.32 1.61 -16.68
C LYS A 118 12.84 2.38 -17.92
N THR A 119 11.75 3.14 -17.82
CA THR A 119 11.23 3.92 -18.96
C THR A 119 12.06 5.18 -19.28
N LYS A 120 13.00 5.60 -18.41
CA LYS A 120 13.87 6.75 -18.72
C LYS A 120 15.12 6.41 -19.52
N HIS A 121 15.57 5.15 -19.53
CA HIS A 121 16.79 4.77 -20.27
C HIS A 121 16.54 4.31 -21.71
N SER A 122 15.31 4.01 -22.11
CA SER A 122 15.01 3.56 -23.49
C SER A 122 14.82 4.70 -24.49
N THR A 123 14.52 5.92 -24.05
CA THR A 123 14.30 7.07 -24.94
C THR A 123 15.59 7.83 -25.28
N ALA A 124 16.63 7.74 -24.44
CA ALA A 124 17.93 8.39 -24.71
C ALA A 124 18.74 7.70 -25.82
N LYS A 125 18.46 6.42 -26.12
CA LYS A 125 19.17 5.68 -27.17
C LYS A 125 18.56 5.87 -28.57
N LYS A 126 17.39 6.53 -28.68
CA LYS A 126 16.68 6.70 -29.96
C LYS A 126 16.83 8.11 -30.57
N SER A 127 17.54 9.02 -29.92
CA SER A 127 17.85 10.36 -30.47
C SER A 127 19.32 10.51 -30.91
N LEU A 128 20.05 9.39 -31.00
CA LEU A 128 21.48 9.34 -31.34
C LEU A 128 21.79 8.44 -32.54
N ASN A 129 20.75 8.00 -33.28
CA ASN A 129 20.88 7.35 -34.57
C ASN A 129 20.10 8.15 -35.61
#